data_AF-A0A9D5W8Q8-F1
#
_entry.id   AF-A0A9D5W8Q8-F1
#
_cell.length_a   1.000
_cell.length_b   1.000
_cell.length_c   1.000
_cell.angle_alpha   90.00
_cell.angle_beta   90.00
_cell.angle_gamma   90.00
#
_symmetry.space_group_name_H-M   'P 1'
#
loop_
_entity.id
_entity.type
_entity.pdbx_description
1 polymer ?
#
loop_
_entity_poly.entity_id
_entity_poly.type
_entity_poly.pdbx_seq_one_letter_code
_entity_poly.pdbx_strand_id
1 'polypeptide(L)'
;MRISNDFLGLLAAVAFIVANAYYPAKVLTKKLVGQSPEITRFFRTYLDLHITLNLVGLLLTFIHGHNADERNFLLQTSMLVTVWLCVVGGIMHWGKPSQMYNKMKLLHTQQFMFIVWVLLIIIGHTTL
;
A
#
# COMPACT_ATOMS: atom_id res chain seq x y z
N MET A 1 6.72 27.85 -1.46
CA MET A 1 5.51 27.29 -2.12
C MET A 1 4.76 26.48 -1.05
N ARG A 2 3.56 26.88 -0.65
CA ARG A 2 2.81 26.18 0.41
C ARG A 2 2.12 24.98 -0.22
N ILE A 3 2.56 23.77 0.11
CA ILE A 3 1.89 22.55 -0.36
C ILE A 3 0.54 22.46 0.37
N SER A 4 -0.56 22.30 -0.37
CA SER A 4 -1.89 22.17 0.25
C SER A 4 -2.03 20.80 0.92
N ASN A 5 -2.82 20.74 2.00
CA ASN A 5 -3.04 19.49 2.73
C ASN A 5 -3.72 18.44 1.84
N ASP A 6 -4.66 18.85 0.98
CA ASP A 6 -5.37 17.95 0.06
C ASP A 6 -4.43 17.33 -0.98
N PHE A 7 -3.44 18.11 -1.45
CA PHE A 7 -2.42 17.58 -2.34
C PHE A 7 -1.58 16.50 -1.66
N LEU A 8 -1.26 16.65 -0.37
CA LEU A 8 -0.56 15.62 0.40
C LEU A 8 -1.41 14.35 0.54
N GLY A 9 -2.70 14.49 0.79
CA GLY A 9 -3.65 13.37 0.85
C GLY A 9 -3.72 12.60 -0.48
N LEU A 10 -3.87 13.33 -1.59
CA LEU A 10 -3.87 12.74 -2.94
C LEU A 10 -2.53 12.06 -3.26
N LEU A 11 -1.41 12.71 -2.94
CA LEU A 11 -0.08 12.15 -3.18
C LEU A 11 0.15 10.87 -2.36
N ALA A 12 -0.30 10.84 -1.11
CA ALA A 12 -0.26 9.63 -0.27
C ALA A 12 -1.08 8.51 -0.91
N ALA A 13 -2.31 8.81 -1.35
CA ALA A 13 -3.19 7.83 -1.99
C ALA A 13 -2.57 7.26 -3.28
N VAL A 14 -2.03 8.11 -4.14
CA VAL A 14 -1.34 7.70 -5.37
C VAL A 14 -0.12 6.84 -5.05
N ALA A 15 0.71 7.23 -4.07
CA ALA A 15 1.87 6.44 -3.65
C ALA A 15 1.46 5.03 -3.20
N PHE A 16 0.40 4.90 -2.39
CA PHE A 16 -0.13 3.60 -1.97
C PHE A 16 -0.69 2.78 -3.13
N ILE A 17 -1.43 3.38 -4.06
CA ILE A 17 -2.00 2.68 -5.21
C ILE A 17 -0.88 2.13 -6.11
N VAL A 18 0.11 2.97 -6.44
CA VAL A 18 1.25 2.57 -7.27
C VAL A 18 2.08 1.50 -6.56
N ALA A 19 2.33 1.65 -5.25
CA ALA A 19 3.02 0.64 -4.47
C ALA A 19 2.32 -0.72 -4.58
N ASN A 20 1.01 -0.76 -4.36
CA ASN A 20 0.26 -2.02 -4.26
C ASN A 20 -0.20 -2.59 -5.61
N ALA A 21 -0.01 -1.87 -6.72
CA ALA A 21 -0.17 -2.39 -8.08
C ALA A 21 0.84 -3.51 -8.42
N TYR A 22 1.95 -3.60 -7.66
CA TYR A 22 2.98 -4.63 -7.80
C TYR A 22 2.42 -6.05 -7.92
N TYR A 23 1.55 -6.47 -7.00
CA TYR A 23 1.11 -7.86 -6.94
C TYR A 23 0.15 -8.23 -8.09
N PRO A 24 -0.92 -7.46 -8.35
CA PRO A 24 -1.76 -7.69 -9.52
C PRO A 24 -0.97 -7.71 -10.83
N ALA A 25 -0.03 -6.77 -11.00
CA ALA A 25 0.83 -6.72 -12.17
C ALA A 25 1.67 -8.01 -12.30
N LYS A 26 2.28 -8.47 -11.22
CA LYS A 26 3.10 -9.70 -11.21
C LYS A 26 2.29 -10.94 -11.59
N VAL A 27 1.09 -11.09 -11.05
CA VAL A 27 0.20 -12.20 -11.38
C VAL A 27 -0.24 -12.14 -12.84
N LEU A 28 -0.61 -10.96 -13.33
CA LEU A 28 -1.08 -10.77 -14.69
C LEU A 28 0.04 -11.05 -15.70
N THR A 29 1.25 -10.50 -15.49
CA THR A 29 2.40 -10.76 -16.35
C THR A 29 2.77 -12.24 -16.37
N LYS A 30 2.75 -12.92 -15.21
CA LYS A 30 3.01 -14.36 -15.14
C LYS A 30 2.00 -15.18 -15.97
N LYS A 31 0.73 -14.77 -15.98
CA LYS A 31 -0.34 -15.47 -16.71
C LYS A 31 -0.35 -15.16 -18.21
N LEU A 32 -0.11 -13.91 -18.60
CA LEU A 32 -0.27 -13.45 -19.99
C LEU A 32 1.01 -13.50 -20.81
N VAL A 33 2.16 -13.22 -20.18
CA VAL A 33 3.45 -13.06 -20.87
C VAL A 33 4.41 -14.20 -20.53
N GLY A 34 4.30 -14.77 -19.33
CA GLY A 34 5.18 -15.82 -18.83
C GLY A 34 6.22 -15.30 -17.85
N GLN A 35 7.32 -16.04 -17.67
CA GLN A 35 8.39 -15.71 -16.74
C GLN A 35 9.74 -15.84 -17.43
N SER A 36 10.34 -14.69 -17.77
CA SER A 36 11.74 -14.61 -18.19
C SER A 36 12.63 -14.13 -17.03
N PRO A 37 13.95 -14.31 -17.12
CA PRO A 37 14.89 -13.73 -16.16
C PRO A 37 14.77 -12.21 -16.02
N GLU A 38 14.50 -11.49 -17.12
CA GLU A 38 14.32 -10.04 -17.15
C GLU A 38 13.05 -9.63 -16.39
N ILE A 39 11.93 -10.32 -16.63
CA ILE A 39 10.66 -10.10 -15.91
C ILE A 39 10.86 -10.34 -14.41
N THR A 40 11.58 -11.40 -14.06
CA THR A 40 11.88 -11.72 -12.66
C THR A 40 12.71 -10.63 -11.99
N ARG A 41 13.71 -10.09 -12.70
CA ARG A 41 14.55 -8.97 -12.23
C ARG A 41 13.72 -7.70 -12.06
N PHE A 42 12.87 -7.36 -13.04
CA PHE A 42 11.95 -6.22 -12.96
C PHE A 42 11.07 -6.28 -11.72
N PHE A 43 10.41 -7.41 -11.45
CA PHE A 43 9.57 -7.55 -10.26
C PHE A 43 10.35 -7.60 -8.95
N ARG A 44 11.63 -7.97 -8.95
CA ARG A 44 12.47 -7.80 -7.76
C ARG A 44 12.68 -6.32 -7.45
N THR A 45 13.04 -5.50 -8.45
CA THR A 45 13.18 -4.04 -8.26
C THR A 45 11.84 -3.38 -7.91
N TYR A 46 10.74 -3.81 -8.52
CA TYR A 46 9.41 -3.30 -8.17
C TYR A 46 9.01 -3.69 -6.73
N LEU A 47 9.46 -4.82 -6.19
CA LEU A 47 9.22 -5.12 -4.78
C LEU A 47 9.88 -4.08 -3.85
N ASP A 48 11.10 -3.61 -4.17
CA ASP A 48 11.77 -2.56 -3.39
C ASP A 48 11.02 -1.23 -3.50
N LEU A 49 10.53 -0.90 -4.70
CA LEU A 49 9.68 0.26 -4.94
C LEU A 49 8.36 0.18 -4.17
N HIS A 50 7.71 -0.99 -4.14
CA HIS A 50 6.49 -1.24 -3.37
C HIS A 50 6.70 -0.93 -1.88
N ILE A 51 7.77 -1.42 -1.28
CA ILE A 51 8.06 -1.17 0.13
C ILE A 51 8.36 0.32 0.36
N THR A 52 9.18 0.93 -0.50
CA THR A 52 9.57 2.34 -0.38
C THR A 52 8.36 3.27 -0.50
N LEU A 53 7.52 3.08 -1.52
CA LEU A 53 6.33 3.90 -1.74
C LEU A 53 5.28 3.70 -0.66
N ASN A 54 5.12 2.49 -0.09
CA ASN A 54 4.25 2.29 1.07
C ASN A 54 4.74 3.08 2.30
N LEU A 55 6.05 3.09 2.56
CA LEU A 55 6.61 3.87 3.68
C LEU A 55 6.48 5.38 3.45
N VAL A 56 6.77 5.86 2.25
CA VAL A 56 6.57 7.27 1.87
C VAL A 56 5.10 7.65 1.98
N GLY A 57 4.21 6.82 1.42
CA GLY A 57 2.77 7.00 1.52
C GLY A 57 2.32 7.09 2.98
N LEU A 58 2.81 6.19 3.85
CA LEU A 58 2.45 6.20 5.28
C LEU A 58 2.86 7.51 5.96
N LEU A 59 4.07 8.00 5.69
CA LEU A 59 4.53 9.28 6.22
C LEU A 59 3.65 10.44 5.73
N LEU A 60 3.31 10.45 4.44
CA LEU A 60 2.41 11.45 3.87
C LEU A 60 1.01 11.37 4.49
N THR A 61 0.47 10.16 4.71
CA THR A 61 -0.81 9.95 5.41
C THR A 61 -0.76 10.48 6.84
N PHE A 62 0.34 10.28 7.57
CA PHE A 62 0.49 10.84 8.92
C PHE A 62 0.49 12.37 8.91
N ILE A 63 1.24 12.98 7.98
CA ILE A 63 1.29 14.45 7.85
C ILE A 63 -0.08 14.99 7.44
N HIS A 64 -0.73 14.37 6.44
CA HIS A 64 -2.04 14.78 5.97
C HIS A 64 -3.10 14.66 7.08
N GLY A 65 -3.18 13.49 7.73
CA GLY A 65 -4.15 13.25 8.80
C GLY A 65 -3.93 14.12 10.04
N HIS A 66 -2.68 14.49 10.36
CA HIS A 66 -2.41 15.44 11.45
C HIS A 66 -2.95 16.84 11.16
N ASN A 67 -2.81 17.30 9.91
CA ASN A 67 -3.20 18.64 9.47
C ASN A 67 -4.63 18.71 8.89
N ALA A 68 -5.31 17.58 8.73
CA ALA A 68 -6.66 17.53 8.19
C ALA A 68 -7.69 18.00 9.23
N ASP A 69 -8.57 18.91 8.77
CA ASP A 69 -9.76 19.33 9.50
C ASP A 69 -10.85 18.24 9.46
N GLU A 70 -10.92 17.48 8.35
CA GLU A 70 -11.79 16.33 8.18
C GLU A 70 -11.32 15.15 9.04
N ARG A 71 -12.12 14.77 10.04
CA ARG A 71 -11.85 13.62 10.90
C ARG A 71 -13.12 12.85 11.14
N ASN A 72 -13.21 11.69 10.50
CA ASN A 72 -14.29 10.74 10.75
C ASN A 72 -13.74 9.33 11.03
N PHE A 73 -14.60 8.49 11.59
CA PHE A 73 -14.22 7.14 12.00
C PHE A 73 -13.69 6.29 10.83
N LEU A 74 -14.20 6.50 9.61
CA LEU A 74 -13.75 5.76 8.42
C LEU A 74 -12.32 6.15 8.02
N LEU A 75 -12.00 7.45 8.03
CA LEU A 75 -10.65 7.95 7.75
C LEU A 75 -9.64 7.58 8.85
N GLN A 76 -10.06 7.57 10.12
CA GLN A 76 -9.22 7.06 11.20
C GLN A 76 -8.95 5.55 11.06
N THR A 77 -9.97 4.79 10.67
CA THR A 77 -9.81 3.35 10.40
C THR A 77 -8.90 3.13 9.18
N SER A 78 -9.03 3.93 8.12
CA SER A 78 -8.16 3.82 6.94
C SER A 78 -6.69 4.07 7.31
N MET A 79 -6.41 5.00 8.22
CA MET A 79 -5.07 5.26 8.75
C MET A 79 -4.50 4.05 9.50
N LEU A 80 -5.30 3.37 10.34
CA LEU A 80 -4.89 2.13 11.00
C LEU A 80 -4.60 1.01 9.99
N VAL A 81 -5.44 0.87 8.96
CA VAL A 81 -5.21 -0.10 7.88
C VAL A 81 -3.95 0.25 7.09
N THR A 82 -3.66 1.53 6.89
CA THR A 82 -2.42 2.02 6.24
C THR A 82 -1.19 1.55 7.01
N VAL A 83 -1.17 1.72 8.34
CA VAL A 83 -0.10 1.23 9.21
C VAL A 83 0.04 -0.29 9.11
N TRP A 84 -1.08 -1.02 9.18
CA TRP A 84 -1.10 -2.48 9.06
C TRP A 84 -0.48 -2.95 7.74
N LEU A 85 -0.86 -2.35 6.60
CA LEU A 85 -0.34 -2.69 5.28
C LEU A 85 1.19 -2.51 5.21
N CYS A 86 1.72 -1.42 5.77
CA CYS A 86 3.16 -1.17 5.81
C CYS A 86 3.90 -2.15 6.72
N VAL A 87 3.36 -2.44 7.91
CA VAL A 87 3.97 -3.39 8.85
C VAL A 87 4.01 -4.79 8.26
N VAL A 88 2.91 -5.27 7.69
CA VAL A 88 2.84 -6.59 7.04
C VAL A 88 3.78 -6.65 5.84
N GLY A 89 3.79 -5.62 4.99
CA GLY A 89 4.72 -5.51 3.87
C GLY A 89 6.18 -5.60 4.32
N GLY A 90 6.54 -4.87 5.38
CA GLY A 90 7.87 -4.90 5.98
C GLY A 90 8.24 -6.28 6.54
N ILE A 91 7.32 -6.94 7.28
CA ILE A 91 7.53 -8.30 7.80
C ILE A 91 7.76 -9.29 6.66
N MET A 92 7.01 -9.20 5.55
CA MET A 92 7.19 -10.12 4.44
C MET A 92 8.55 -9.92 3.73
N HIS A 93 8.99 -8.67 3.60
CA HIS A 93 10.23 -8.31 2.92
C HIS A 93 11.49 -8.57 3.77
N TRP A 94 11.54 -8.09 5.02
CA TRP A 94 12.71 -8.23 5.91
C TRP A 94 12.63 -9.41 6.89
N GLY A 95 11.46 -10.00 7.08
CA GLY A 95 11.26 -11.11 8.02
C GLY A 95 11.89 -12.42 7.54
N LYS A 96 12.29 -13.26 8.51
CA LYS A 96 13.01 -14.52 8.28
C LYS A 96 12.25 -15.46 7.31
N PRO A 97 12.96 -16.17 6.42
CA PRO A 97 12.35 -17.04 5.41
C PRO A 97 11.76 -18.35 5.97
N SER A 98 11.97 -18.68 7.24
CA SER A 98 11.68 -20.00 7.82
C SER A 98 10.18 -20.39 7.92
N GLN A 99 9.25 -19.50 7.55
CA GLN A 99 7.80 -19.77 7.64
C GLN A 99 7.04 -19.32 6.38
N MET A 100 7.29 -19.99 5.25
CA MET A 100 6.68 -19.66 3.95
C MET A 100 5.14 -19.69 3.97
N TYR A 101 4.53 -20.60 4.73
CA TYR A 101 3.07 -20.68 4.91
C TYR A 101 2.49 -19.42 5.59
N ASN A 102 3.18 -18.87 6.59
CA ASN A 102 2.74 -17.64 7.26
C ASN A 102 2.88 -16.43 6.34
N LYS A 103 3.92 -16.39 5.48
CA LYS A 103 4.07 -15.34 4.46
C LYS A 103 2.92 -15.37 3.43
N MET A 104 2.41 -16.55 3.04
CA MET A 104 1.24 -16.65 2.15
C MET A 104 -0.03 -16.10 2.80
N LYS A 105 -0.25 -16.40 4.09
CA LYS A 105 -1.39 -15.82 4.83
C LYS A 105 -1.30 -14.30 4.92
N LEU A 106 -0.12 -13.78 5.28
CA LEU A 106 0.15 -12.34 5.36
C LEU A 106 -0.06 -11.64 4.03
N LEU A 107 0.32 -12.28 2.92
CA LEU A 107 0.09 -11.75 1.59
C LEU A 107 -1.41 -11.62 1.28
N HIS A 108 -2.21 -12.65 1.59
CA HIS A 108 -3.66 -12.61 1.40
C HIS A 108 -4.33 -11.56 2.28
N THR A 109 -3.93 -11.44 3.54
CA THR A 109 -4.47 -10.39 4.42
C THR A 109 -4.06 -9.01 3.91
N GLN A 110 -2.85 -8.82 3.40
CA GLN A 110 -2.42 -7.54 2.83
C GLN A 110 -3.25 -7.17 1.58
N GLN A 111 -3.52 -8.11 0.67
CA GLN A 111 -4.36 -7.86 -0.51
C GLN A 111 -5.78 -7.47 -0.14
N PHE A 112 -6.38 -8.23 0.79
CA PHE A 112 -7.74 -7.95 1.25
C PHE A 112 -7.81 -6.60 1.97
N MET A 113 -6.87 -6.32 2.86
CA MET A 113 -6.80 -5.05 3.58
C MET A 113 -6.53 -3.87 2.66
N PHE A 114 -5.84 -4.06 1.54
CA PHE A 114 -5.68 -3.01 0.53
C PHE A 114 -7.01 -2.64 -0.12
N ILE A 115 -7.87 -3.62 -0.43
CA ILE A 115 -9.21 -3.37 -0.96
C ILE A 115 -10.06 -2.64 0.10
N VAL A 116 -10.03 -3.12 1.35
CA VAL A 116 -10.71 -2.46 2.47
C VAL A 116 -10.24 -1.02 2.62
N TRP A 117 -8.93 -0.77 2.54
CA TRP A 117 -8.36 0.57 2.59
C TRP A 117 -8.90 1.49 1.49
N VAL A 118 -8.95 1.02 0.23
CA VAL A 118 -9.51 1.79 -0.89
C VAL A 118 -10.98 2.16 -0.63
N LEU A 119 -11.78 1.23 -0.12
CA LEU A 119 -13.18 1.51 0.20
C LEU A 119 -13.31 2.54 1.35
N LEU A 120 -12.49 2.42 2.39
CA LEU A 120 -12.52 3.33 3.53
C LEU A 120 -12.16 4.77 3.14
N ILE A 121 -11.15 4.96 2.28
CA ILE A 121 -10.78 6.32 1.83
C ILE A 121 -11.87 6.93 0.93
N ILE A 122 -12.46 6.15 0.02
CA ILE A 122 -13.51 6.65 -0.90
C ILE A 122 -14.76 7.02 -0.11
N ILE A 123 -15.24 6.11 0.75
CA ILE A 123 -16.45 6.37 1.54
C ILE A 123 -16.16 7.48 2.57
N GLY A 124 -15.01 7.44 3.23
CA GLY A 124 -14.61 8.40 4.25
C GLY A 124 -14.59 9.85 3.77
N HIS A 125 -14.17 10.11 2.53
CA HIS A 125 -14.17 11.46 1.92
C HIS A 125 -15.45 11.80 1.14
N THR A 126 -16.41 10.88 1.00
CA THR A 126 -17.70 11.17 0.32
C THR A 126 -18.84 11.37 1.30
N THR A 127 -18.76 10.77 2.49
CA THR A 127 -19.83 10.87 3.50
C THR A 127 -19.77 12.13 4.35
N LEU A 128 -18.65 12.86 4.35
CA LEU A 128 -18.35 14.06 5.12
C LEU A 128 -17.27 14.87 4.38
#